data_AF-A0A2W4RL78-F1
#
_entry.id   AF-A0A2W4RL78-F1
#
_cell.length_a   1.000
_cell.length_b   1.000
_cell.length_c   1.000
_cell.angle_alpha   90.00
_cell.angle_beta   90.00
_cell.angle_gamma   90.00
#
_symmetry.space_group_name_H-M   'P 1'
#
loop_
_entity.id
_entity.type
_entity.pdbx_description
1 polymer ?
#
loop_
_entity_poly.entity_id
_entity_poly.type
_entity_poly.pdbx_seq_one_letter_code
_entity_poly.pdbx_strand_id
1 'polypeptide(L)'
;NPAEISVESINADGPDGEALRGRQFGQLHEMLSLADSAVVDIGSSNVEDFIGQMAQFEGSHDEFDYFVVPVSPKDKPQRDTISTINALSDVRVPPSKIKLLFNLVEIGQDPRQVFPALFAYHEGRRNFTINPAAAIHENEIFERLRGIGKTIEELLADQTDYRAKIKETDDQEEKRLFARLIATKRLASGITREFGSVFKALF
;
A
#
# COMPACT_ATOMS: atom_id res chain seq x y z
N ASN A 1 -4.58 -10.38 -13.13
CA ASN A 1 -4.01 -9.79 -11.91
C ASN A 1 -2.65 -9.25 -12.25
N PRO A 2 -2.27 -8.07 -11.73
CA PRO A 2 -0.94 -7.54 -11.92
C PRO A 2 0.10 -8.49 -11.32
N ALA A 3 1.31 -8.50 -11.88
CA ALA A 3 2.45 -9.14 -11.26
C ALA A 3 2.78 -8.42 -9.94
N GLU A 4 2.92 -9.16 -8.85
CA GLU A 4 3.33 -8.61 -7.55
C GLU A 4 4.83 -8.85 -7.37
N ILE A 5 5.60 -7.76 -7.24
CA ILE A 5 7.06 -7.82 -7.14
C ILE A 5 7.48 -7.09 -5.88
N SER A 6 7.98 -7.82 -4.87
CA SER A 6 8.55 -7.22 -3.66
C SER A 6 10.05 -7.04 -3.81
N VAL A 7 10.53 -5.81 -3.59
CA VAL A 7 11.96 -5.48 -3.59
C VAL A 7 12.71 -6.24 -2.49
N GLU A 8 12.07 -6.48 -1.36
CA GLU A 8 12.64 -7.27 -0.25
C GLU A 8 12.94 -8.71 -0.67
N SER A 9 12.07 -9.31 -1.50
CA SER A 9 12.27 -10.67 -2.01
C SER A 9 13.41 -10.73 -3.02
N ILE A 10 13.53 -9.73 -3.90
CA ILE A 10 14.67 -9.60 -4.82
C ILE A 10 16.00 -9.48 -4.05
N ASN A 11 15.99 -8.80 -2.90
CA ASN A 11 17.16 -8.68 -2.04
C ASN A 11 17.52 -10.01 -1.35
N ALA A 12 16.51 -10.79 -0.93
CA ALA A 12 16.69 -12.08 -0.26
C ALA A 12 17.29 -13.17 -1.16
N ASP A 13 17.02 -13.13 -2.46
CA ASP A 13 17.61 -14.06 -3.45
C ASP A 13 19.04 -13.68 -3.88
N GLY A 14 19.53 -12.52 -3.42
CA GLY A 14 20.93 -12.10 -3.57
C GLY A 14 21.84 -12.75 -2.52
N PRO A 15 23.13 -12.97 -2.81
CA PRO A 15 24.04 -13.72 -1.93
C PRO A 15 24.27 -13.11 -0.52
N ASP A 16 23.76 -11.89 -0.23
CA ASP A 16 24.06 -11.17 1.02
C ASP A 16 22.83 -10.54 1.73
N GLY A 17 21.60 -10.66 1.22
CA GLY A 17 20.38 -10.15 1.91
C GLY A 17 20.32 -8.63 2.20
N GLU A 18 21.30 -7.85 1.74
CA GLU A 18 21.41 -6.39 1.92
C GLU A 18 21.14 -5.64 0.61
N ALA A 19 20.47 -4.48 0.71
CA ALA A 19 20.29 -3.36 -0.23
C ALA A 19 20.20 -3.67 -1.75
N LEU A 20 19.22 -3.09 -2.43
CA LEU A 20 19.03 -3.29 -3.88
C LEU A 20 20.29 -2.86 -4.67
N ARG A 21 21.04 -3.84 -5.18
CA ARG A 21 22.22 -3.61 -6.04
C ARG A 21 21.77 -3.32 -7.48
N GLY A 22 22.58 -2.59 -8.27
CA GLY A 22 22.24 -2.27 -9.66
C GLY A 22 21.93 -3.48 -10.56
N ARG A 23 22.50 -4.66 -10.27
CA ARG A 23 22.15 -5.92 -10.96
C ARG A 23 20.70 -6.35 -10.69
N GLN A 24 20.24 -6.20 -9.44
CA GLN A 24 18.87 -6.55 -9.04
C GLN A 24 17.86 -5.57 -9.64
N PHE A 25 18.21 -4.28 -9.76
CA PHE A 25 17.39 -3.31 -10.47
C PHE A 25 17.27 -3.64 -11.97
N GLY A 26 18.36 -4.08 -12.61
CA GLY A 26 18.31 -4.56 -14.00
C GLY A 26 17.36 -5.74 -14.20
N GLN A 27 17.38 -6.72 -13.29
CA GLN A 27 16.44 -7.85 -13.31
C GLN A 27 14.99 -7.39 -13.12
N LEU A 28 14.75 -6.46 -12.20
CA LEU A 28 13.42 -5.87 -12.02
C LEU A 28 12.95 -5.19 -13.31
N HIS A 29 13.81 -4.41 -13.98
CA HIS A 29 13.48 -3.75 -15.23
C HIS A 29 13.12 -4.74 -16.34
N GLU A 30 13.87 -5.85 -16.47
CA GLU A 30 13.52 -6.94 -17.39
C GLU A 30 12.16 -7.55 -17.06
N MET A 31 11.86 -7.80 -15.78
CA MET A 31 10.57 -8.31 -15.35
C MET A 31 9.42 -7.34 -15.68
N LEU A 32 9.62 -6.04 -15.43
CA LEU A 32 8.63 -5.01 -15.74
C LEU A 32 8.36 -4.91 -17.25
N SER A 33 9.41 -5.01 -18.07
CA SER A 33 9.30 -4.97 -19.54
C SER A 33 8.49 -6.13 -20.14
N LEU A 34 8.40 -7.25 -19.41
CA LEU A 34 7.68 -8.45 -19.85
C LEU A 34 6.26 -8.53 -19.26
N ALA A 35 5.92 -7.70 -18.28
CA ALA A 35 4.64 -7.73 -17.60
C ALA A 35 3.63 -6.79 -18.25
N ASP A 36 2.38 -7.25 -18.45
CA ASP A 36 1.29 -6.39 -18.90
C ASP A 36 0.88 -5.35 -17.85
N SER A 37 1.03 -5.71 -16.56
CA SER A 37 0.78 -4.84 -15.41
C SER A 37 1.52 -5.38 -14.20
N ALA A 38 2.04 -4.50 -13.35
CA ALA A 38 2.79 -4.88 -12.16
C ALA A 38 2.53 -3.91 -10.99
N VAL A 39 2.64 -4.44 -9.77
CA VAL A 39 2.74 -3.69 -8.53
C VAL A 39 4.10 -4.00 -7.93
N VAL A 40 4.95 -2.98 -7.81
CA VAL A 40 6.26 -3.09 -7.15
C VAL A 40 6.10 -2.62 -5.72
N ASP A 41 6.18 -3.55 -4.77
CA ASP A 41 6.17 -3.26 -3.35
C ASP A 41 7.59 -2.95 -2.87
N ILE A 42 7.73 -1.79 -2.25
CA ILE A 42 9.01 -1.25 -1.78
C ILE A 42 8.85 -0.90 -0.31
N GLY A 43 9.47 -1.68 0.55
CA GLY A 43 9.56 -1.41 1.97
C GLY A 43 10.33 -0.13 2.25
N SER A 44 9.91 0.57 3.31
CA SER A 44 10.45 1.89 3.69
C SER A 44 11.99 1.95 3.78
N SER A 45 12.65 0.85 4.15
CA SER A 45 14.12 0.78 4.24
C SER A 45 14.83 0.67 2.89
N ASN A 46 14.13 0.32 1.82
CA ASN A 46 14.70 0.13 0.48
C ASN A 46 14.41 1.31 -0.47
N VAL A 47 13.59 2.29 -0.06
CA VAL A 47 13.12 3.38 -0.94
C VAL A 47 14.28 4.22 -1.48
N GLU A 48 15.22 4.63 -0.63
CA GLU A 48 16.35 5.47 -1.05
C GLU A 48 17.27 4.73 -2.04
N ASP A 49 17.63 3.49 -1.72
CA ASP A 49 18.46 2.66 -2.59
C ASP A 49 17.77 2.39 -3.93
N PHE A 50 16.47 2.09 -3.90
CA PHE A 50 15.69 1.86 -5.11
C PHE A 50 15.70 3.07 -6.03
N ILE A 51 15.39 4.26 -5.50
CA ILE A 51 15.40 5.50 -6.28
C ILE A 51 16.82 5.82 -6.77
N GLY A 52 17.83 5.56 -5.96
CA GLY A 52 19.25 5.71 -6.32
C GLY A 52 19.67 4.79 -7.47
N GLN A 53 19.20 3.54 -7.52
CA GLN A 53 19.43 2.65 -8.65
C GLN A 53 18.64 3.12 -9.88
N MET A 54 17.37 3.48 -9.73
CA MET A 54 16.55 4.04 -10.81
C MET A 54 17.24 5.26 -11.46
N ALA A 55 17.86 6.13 -10.66
CA ALA A 55 18.61 7.28 -11.16
C ALA A 55 19.80 6.92 -12.08
N GLN A 56 20.39 5.73 -11.92
CA GLN A 56 21.53 5.27 -12.74
C GLN A 56 21.12 4.81 -14.14
N PHE A 57 19.86 4.40 -14.31
CA PHE A 57 19.30 3.98 -15.59
C PHE A 57 18.47 5.13 -16.16
N GLU A 58 19.04 5.86 -17.12
CA GLU A 58 18.36 6.97 -17.77
C GLU A 58 17.02 6.52 -18.37
N GLY A 59 15.95 7.24 -18.05
CA GLY A 59 14.58 6.92 -18.49
C GLY A 59 13.88 5.79 -17.73
N SER A 60 14.53 5.10 -16.80
CA SER A 60 13.91 3.95 -16.10
C SER A 60 12.68 4.30 -15.25
N HIS A 61 12.52 5.57 -14.87
CA HIS A 61 11.32 6.06 -14.20
C HIS A 61 10.08 6.09 -15.11
N ASP A 62 10.26 6.07 -16.43
CA ASP A 62 9.15 6.06 -17.40
C ASP A 62 8.41 4.72 -17.45
N GLU A 63 9.06 3.64 -17.01
CA GLU A 63 8.46 2.30 -16.85
C GLU A 63 7.35 2.26 -15.80
N PHE A 64 7.32 3.27 -14.91
CA PHE A 64 6.31 3.38 -13.87
C PHE A 64 5.25 4.40 -14.27
N ASP A 65 4.00 3.93 -14.38
CA ASP A 65 2.85 4.81 -14.62
C ASP A 65 2.62 5.75 -13.43
N TYR A 66 2.74 5.21 -12.21
CA TYR A 66 2.46 5.92 -10.97
C TYR A 66 3.37 5.46 -9.83
N PHE A 67 3.69 6.39 -8.93
CA PHE A 67 4.37 6.15 -7.67
C PHE A 67 3.39 6.49 -6.54
N VAL A 68 2.80 5.47 -5.90
CA VAL A 68 1.88 5.66 -4.78
C VAL A 68 2.66 5.69 -3.47
N VAL A 69 2.63 6.81 -2.75
CA VAL A 69 3.36 6.99 -1.49
C VAL A 69 2.36 7.02 -0.33
N PRO A 70 2.21 5.92 0.42
CA PRO A 70 1.34 5.90 1.59
C PRO A 70 1.97 6.65 2.77
N VAL A 71 1.16 7.38 3.53
CA VAL A 71 1.61 8.11 4.73
C VAL A 71 0.64 7.90 5.89
N SER A 72 1.20 7.67 7.10
CA SER A 72 0.41 7.57 8.33
C SER A 72 0.51 8.85 9.18
N PRO A 73 -0.42 9.11 10.12
CA PRO A 73 -0.46 10.35 10.88
C PRO A 73 0.79 10.65 11.73
N LYS A 74 1.64 9.65 11.98
CA LYS A 74 2.83 9.80 12.82
C LYS A 74 3.86 10.74 12.19
N ASP A 75 4.56 11.51 13.03
CA ASP A 75 5.51 12.54 12.59
C ASP A 75 6.65 12.02 11.70
N LYS A 76 7.27 10.88 12.07
CA LYS A 76 8.39 10.32 11.31
C LYS A 76 7.95 9.90 9.89
N PRO A 77 6.89 9.09 9.71
CA PRO A 77 6.32 8.81 8.40
C PRO A 77 6.06 10.05 7.55
N GLN A 78 5.47 11.11 8.09
CA GLN A 78 5.22 12.35 7.31
C GLN A 78 6.52 13.01 6.81
N ARG A 79 7.58 13.04 7.64
CA ARG A 79 8.90 13.55 7.23
C ARG A 79 9.55 12.67 6.17
N ASP A 80 9.53 11.36 6.39
CA ASP A 80 10.11 10.39 5.46
C ASP A 80 9.40 10.45 4.09
N THR A 81 8.07 10.63 4.07
CA THR A 81 7.28 10.86 2.85
C THR A 81 7.75 12.09 2.06
N ILE A 82 8.06 13.21 2.72
CA ILE A 82 8.58 14.41 2.05
C ILE A 82 9.95 14.10 1.42
N SER A 83 10.82 13.37 2.11
CA SER A 83 12.11 12.92 1.57
C SER A 83 11.93 12.03 0.34
N THR A 84 11.01 11.07 0.37
CA THR A 84 10.69 10.21 -0.77
C THR A 84 10.18 11.03 -1.97
N ILE A 85 9.26 11.96 -1.75
CA ILE A 85 8.74 12.84 -2.82
C ILE A 85 9.87 13.64 -3.47
N ASN A 86 10.82 14.15 -2.67
CA ASN A 86 11.97 14.89 -3.19
C ASN A 86 12.90 14.00 -4.00
N ALA A 87 13.23 12.81 -3.49
CA ALA A 87 14.06 11.85 -4.20
C ALA A 87 13.45 11.48 -5.57
N LEU A 88 12.13 11.24 -5.63
CA LEU A 88 11.42 10.99 -6.89
C LEU A 88 11.45 12.22 -7.83
N SER A 89 11.30 13.43 -7.27
CA SER A 89 11.37 14.67 -8.05
C SER A 89 12.77 14.92 -8.62
N ASP A 90 13.82 14.61 -7.86
CA ASP A 90 15.22 14.81 -8.23
C ASP A 90 15.63 13.91 -9.40
N VAL A 91 15.03 12.72 -9.51
CA VAL A 91 15.17 11.83 -10.67
C VAL A 91 14.14 12.11 -11.77
N ARG A 92 13.49 13.28 -11.71
CA ARG A 92 12.57 13.85 -12.73
C ARG A 92 11.25 13.12 -12.92
N VAL A 93 10.77 12.37 -11.93
CA VAL A 93 9.40 11.84 -11.98
C VAL A 93 8.40 12.99 -12.06
N PRO A 94 7.48 13.00 -13.04
CA PRO A 94 6.45 14.04 -13.15
C PRO A 94 5.56 14.12 -11.90
N PRO A 95 5.19 15.33 -11.42
CA PRO A 95 4.32 15.49 -10.25
C PRO A 95 2.97 14.78 -10.34
N SER A 96 2.45 14.62 -11.56
CA SER A 96 1.20 13.91 -11.83
C SER A 96 1.29 12.40 -11.60
N LYS A 97 2.49 11.82 -11.65
CA LYS A 97 2.75 10.39 -11.40
C LYS A 97 2.96 10.08 -9.91
N ILE A 98 3.41 11.04 -9.10
CA ILE A 98 3.60 10.85 -7.65
C ILE A 98 2.27 11.10 -6.93
N LYS A 99 1.64 10.04 -6.42
CA LYS A 99 0.32 10.09 -5.78
C LYS A 99 0.43 9.85 -4.28
N LEU A 100 0.00 10.80 -3.46
CA LEU A 100 -0.04 10.62 -2.02
C LEU A 100 -1.31 9.87 -1.59
N LEU A 101 -1.15 8.86 -0.74
CA LEU A 101 -2.23 8.09 -0.12
C LEU A 101 -2.21 8.28 1.40
N PHE A 102 -3.25 8.88 1.96
CA PHE A 102 -3.37 8.97 3.42
C PHE A 102 -3.83 7.63 3.97
N ASN A 103 -3.07 7.07 4.91
CA ASN A 103 -3.34 5.78 5.51
C ASN A 103 -3.53 5.94 7.02
N LEU A 104 -4.30 5.05 7.64
CA LEU A 104 -4.59 5.05 9.08
C LEU A 104 -5.20 6.38 9.57
N VAL A 105 -6.09 6.98 8.78
CA VAL A 105 -6.83 8.17 9.20
C VAL A 105 -7.95 7.76 10.16
N GLU A 106 -8.12 8.44 11.28
CA GLU A 106 -9.24 8.13 12.18
C GLU A 106 -10.57 8.54 11.54
N ILE A 107 -11.62 7.77 11.81
CA ILE A 107 -12.97 8.05 11.27
C ILE A 107 -13.44 9.43 11.74
N GLY A 108 -13.85 10.27 10.78
CA GLY A 108 -14.37 11.61 11.05
C GLY A 108 -13.31 12.71 11.10
N GLN A 109 -12.02 12.38 10.98
CA GLN A 109 -10.97 13.39 10.83
C GLN A 109 -10.83 13.83 9.36
N ASP A 110 -10.54 15.12 9.14
CA ASP A 110 -10.16 15.63 7.81
C ASP A 110 -8.65 15.43 7.60
N PRO A 111 -8.20 14.74 6.54
CA PRO A 111 -6.78 14.61 6.21
C PRO A 111 -6.02 15.94 6.16
N ARG A 112 -6.68 17.06 5.82
CA ARG A 112 -6.02 18.39 5.84
C ARG A 112 -5.57 18.80 7.24
N GLN A 113 -6.31 18.39 8.27
CA GLN A 113 -6.00 18.69 9.67
C GLN A 113 -4.98 17.71 10.25
N VAL A 114 -5.00 16.46 9.78
CA VAL A 114 -4.08 15.40 10.22
C VAL A 114 -2.68 15.54 9.60
N PHE A 115 -2.62 16.00 8.34
CA PHE A 115 -1.39 16.08 7.55
C PHE A 115 -1.04 17.51 7.11
N PRO A 116 -1.12 18.54 7.98
CA PRO A 116 -1.05 19.94 7.55
C PRO A 116 0.28 20.29 6.88
N ALA A 117 1.38 19.66 7.32
CA ALA A 117 2.71 19.86 6.74
C ALA A 117 2.78 19.41 5.28
N LEU A 118 2.11 18.33 4.90
CA LEU A 118 2.11 17.81 3.53
C LEU A 118 1.29 18.70 2.59
N PHE A 119 0.15 19.22 3.05
CA PHE A 119 -0.64 20.18 2.27
C PHE A 119 0.12 21.50 2.06
N ALA A 120 0.71 22.05 3.12
CA ALA A 120 1.55 23.25 3.01
C ALA A 120 2.77 23.02 2.08
N TYR A 121 3.39 21.85 2.16
CA TYR A 121 4.50 21.47 1.28
C TYR A 121 4.06 21.44 -0.20
N HIS A 122 2.91 20.82 -0.48
CA HIS A 122 2.33 20.77 -1.82
C HIS A 122 2.05 22.17 -2.38
N GLU A 123 1.47 23.08 -1.57
CA GLU A 123 1.18 24.46 -2.00
C GLU A 123 2.43 25.21 -2.45
N GLY A 124 3.57 24.99 -1.79
CA GLY A 124 4.84 25.64 -2.10
C GLY A 124 5.64 25.00 -3.25
N ARG A 125 5.57 23.66 -3.42
CA ARG A 125 6.45 22.92 -4.35
C ARG A 125 5.73 22.35 -5.57
N ARG A 126 4.48 21.92 -5.42
CA ARG A 126 3.66 21.29 -6.47
C ARG A 126 4.37 20.14 -7.20
N ASN A 127 5.23 19.40 -6.51
CA ASN A 127 6.04 18.32 -7.07
C ASN A 127 5.43 16.92 -6.90
N PHE A 128 4.17 16.84 -6.44
CA PHE A 128 3.40 15.60 -6.34
C PHE A 128 1.90 15.92 -6.40
N THR A 129 1.05 14.89 -6.44
CA THR A 129 -0.41 15.02 -6.40
C THR A 129 -0.95 14.66 -5.02
N ILE A 130 -1.81 15.51 -4.49
CA ILE A 130 -2.48 15.31 -3.20
C ILE A 130 -4.00 15.43 -3.36
N ASN A 131 -4.74 14.47 -2.82
CA ASN A 131 -6.20 14.48 -2.79
C ASN A 131 -6.70 14.01 -1.41
N PRO A 132 -7.36 14.85 -0.60
CA PRO A 132 -7.85 14.44 0.72
C PRO A 132 -8.90 13.34 0.68
N ALA A 133 -9.52 13.06 -0.48
CA ALA A 133 -10.40 11.90 -0.63
C ALA A 133 -9.64 10.57 -0.81
N ALA A 134 -8.33 10.61 -1.12
CA ALA A 134 -7.47 9.43 -1.19
C ALA A 134 -6.98 9.04 0.22
N ALA A 135 -7.94 8.64 1.06
CA ALA A 135 -7.70 8.30 2.46
C ALA A 135 -8.29 6.93 2.82
N ILE A 136 -7.46 6.06 3.42
CA ILE A 136 -7.87 4.81 4.04
C ILE A 136 -7.96 5.04 5.54
N HIS A 137 -9.10 4.66 6.12
CA HIS A 137 -9.30 4.83 7.54
C HIS A 137 -8.64 3.68 8.32
N GLU A 138 -8.28 3.97 9.58
CA GLU A 138 -7.86 2.94 10.50
C GLU A 138 -8.95 1.86 10.64
N ASN A 139 -8.55 0.60 10.45
CA ASN A 139 -9.48 -0.52 10.45
C ASN A 139 -8.83 -1.77 11.07
N GLU A 140 -9.50 -2.35 12.07
CA GLU A 140 -9.04 -3.56 12.77
C GLU A 140 -9.07 -4.83 11.89
N ILE A 141 -9.60 -4.76 10.67
CA ILE A 141 -9.65 -5.91 9.75
C ILE A 141 -8.27 -6.52 9.52
N PHE A 142 -7.23 -5.71 9.33
CA PHE A 142 -5.89 -6.21 9.02
C PHE A 142 -5.30 -7.04 10.16
N GLU A 143 -5.60 -6.67 11.41
CA GLU A 143 -5.24 -7.46 12.60
C GLU A 143 -6.06 -8.76 12.68
N ARG A 144 -7.35 -8.68 12.35
CA ARG A 144 -8.25 -9.84 12.37
C ARG A 144 -7.83 -10.89 11.33
N LEU A 145 -7.46 -10.47 10.11
CA LEU A 145 -7.02 -11.35 9.02
C LEU A 145 -5.77 -12.15 9.39
N ARG A 146 -4.78 -11.53 10.04
CA ARG A 146 -3.55 -12.21 10.50
C ARG A 146 -3.84 -13.43 11.37
N GLY A 147 -4.87 -13.36 12.22
CA GLY A 147 -5.26 -14.47 13.09
C GLY A 147 -6.15 -15.54 12.42
N ILE A 148 -6.62 -15.31 11.19
CA ILE A 148 -7.52 -16.21 10.46
C ILE A 148 -6.80 -16.87 9.27
N GLY A 149 -5.75 -16.24 8.74
CA GLY A 149 -4.98 -16.76 7.60
C GLY A 149 -5.78 -16.77 6.29
N LYS A 150 -6.76 -15.87 6.16
CA LYS A 150 -7.55 -15.67 4.93
C LYS A 150 -7.33 -14.27 4.37
N THR A 151 -7.46 -14.12 3.06
CA THR A 151 -7.52 -12.80 2.40
C THR A 151 -8.92 -12.17 2.50
N ILE A 152 -9.01 -10.89 2.12
CA ILE A 152 -10.30 -10.18 2.04
C ILE A 152 -11.20 -10.85 1.00
N GLU A 153 -10.64 -11.19 -0.17
CA GLU A 153 -11.33 -11.83 -1.27
C GLU A 153 -11.88 -13.20 -0.87
N GLU A 154 -11.07 -14.01 -0.20
CA GLU A 154 -11.48 -15.33 0.31
C GLU A 154 -12.63 -15.21 1.29
N LEU A 155 -12.58 -14.26 2.23
CA LEU A 155 -13.65 -14.03 3.19
C LEU A 155 -14.94 -13.54 2.54
N LEU A 156 -14.84 -12.71 1.50
CA LEU A 156 -16.01 -12.19 0.79
C LEU A 156 -16.65 -13.28 -0.08
N ALA A 157 -15.84 -14.13 -0.71
CA ALA A 157 -16.28 -15.26 -1.52
C ALA A 157 -16.87 -16.42 -0.69
N ASP A 158 -16.51 -16.53 0.60
CA ASP A 158 -16.98 -17.59 1.48
C ASP A 158 -18.51 -17.56 1.68
N GLN A 159 -19.24 -18.54 1.14
CA GLN A 159 -20.70 -18.61 1.24
C GLN A 159 -21.20 -19.32 2.51
N THR A 160 -20.32 -19.71 3.41
CA THR A 160 -20.69 -20.45 4.63
C THR A 160 -21.64 -19.63 5.51
N ASP A 161 -22.80 -20.20 5.86
CA ASP A 161 -23.67 -19.62 6.89
C ASP A 161 -23.12 -19.93 8.28
N TYR A 162 -22.17 -19.10 8.72
CA TYR A 162 -21.60 -19.19 10.06
C TYR A 162 -22.63 -18.97 11.17
N ARG A 163 -23.78 -18.32 10.90
CA ARG A 163 -24.84 -18.19 11.92
C ARG A 163 -25.56 -19.50 12.13
N ALA A 164 -25.76 -20.29 11.07
CA ALA A 164 -26.27 -21.65 11.18
C ALA A 164 -25.26 -22.54 11.93
N LYS A 165 -23.98 -22.52 11.53
CA LYS A 165 -22.92 -23.32 12.19
C LYS A 165 -22.79 -23.04 13.70
N ILE A 166 -22.94 -21.79 14.13
CA ILE A 166 -22.95 -21.43 15.57
C ILE A 166 -24.08 -22.14 16.33
N LYS A 167 -25.24 -22.37 15.71
CA LYS A 167 -26.37 -23.05 16.33
C LYS A 167 -26.22 -24.58 16.34
N GLU A 168 -25.44 -25.12 15.41
CA GLU A 168 -25.25 -26.57 15.23
C GLU A 168 -24.15 -27.16 16.11
N THR A 169 -23.13 -26.37 16.45
CA THR A 169 -22.05 -26.81 17.34
C THR A 169 -22.37 -26.53 18.80
N ASP A 170 -21.83 -27.34 19.72
CA ASP A 170 -21.80 -27.05 21.15
C ASP A 170 -20.42 -26.60 21.65
N ASP A 171 -19.39 -26.71 20.81
CA ASP A 171 -18.04 -26.26 21.12
C ASP A 171 -17.97 -24.74 21.18
N GLN A 172 -17.57 -24.22 22.35
CA GLN A 172 -17.45 -22.78 22.59
C GLN A 172 -16.34 -22.13 21.76
N GLU A 173 -15.26 -22.83 21.48
CA GLU A 173 -14.16 -22.31 20.65
C GLU A 173 -14.59 -22.21 19.18
N GLU A 174 -15.32 -23.19 18.66
CA GLU A 174 -15.91 -23.12 17.31
C GLU A 174 -16.93 -21.97 17.20
N LYS A 175 -17.80 -21.79 18.20
CA LYS A 175 -18.73 -20.64 18.24
C LYS A 175 -18.00 -19.31 18.18
N ARG A 176 -16.90 -19.16 18.94
CA ARG A 176 -16.06 -17.95 18.93
C ARG A 176 -15.41 -17.72 17.57
N LEU A 177 -14.87 -18.77 16.95
CA LEU A 177 -14.28 -18.70 15.61
C LEU A 177 -15.32 -18.26 14.56
N PHE A 178 -16.50 -18.87 14.53
CA PHE A 178 -17.55 -18.51 13.59
C PHE A 178 -18.06 -17.08 13.82
N ALA A 179 -18.22 -16.65 15.07
CA ALA A 179 -18.58 -15.26 15.38
C ALA A 179 -17.51 -14.28 14.88
N ARG A 180 -16.23 -14.61 15.06
CA ARG A 180 -15.10 -13.83 14.54
C ARG A 180 -15.09 -13.75 13.01
N LEU A 181 -15.38 -14.86 12.32
CA LEU A 181 -15.49 -14.90 10.86
C LEU A 181 -16.62 -14.00 10.35
N ILE A 182 -17.80 -14.02 11.00
CA ILE A 182 -18.92 -13.12 10.67
C ILE A 182 -18.52 -11.65 10.81
N ALA A 183 -17.90 -11.27 11.93
CA ALA A 183 -17.47 -9.91 12.18
C ALA A 183 -16.42 -9.45 11.15
N THR A 184 -15.41 -10.29 10.89
CA THR A 184 -14.34 -9.99 9.93
C THR A 184 -14.88 -9.86 8.51
N LYS A 185 -15.82 -10.71 8.09
CA LYS A 185 -16.47 -10.61 6.78
C LYS A 185 -17.24 -9.28 6.60
N ARG A 186 -17.86 -8.77 7.65
CA ARG A 186 -18.56 -7.47 7.61
C ARG A 186 -17.58 -6.30 7.43
N LEU A 187 -16.45 -6.34 8.13
CA LEU A 187 -15.37 -5.36 7.97
C LEU A 187 -14.78 -5.43 6.56
N ALA A 188 -14.56 -6.66 6.04
CA ALA A 188 -14.11 -6.91 4.67
C ALA A 188 -15.02 -6.22 3.64
N SER A 189 -16.34 -6.35 3.80
CA SER A 189 -17.28 -5.69 2.88
C SER A 189 -17.23 -4.16 2.96
N GLY A 190 -16.91 -3.61 4.14
CA GLY A 190 -16.74 -2.18 4.35
C GLY A 190 -15.49 -1.65 3.66
N ILE A 191 -14.34 -2.25 3.95
CA ILE A 191 -13.04 -1.79 3.45
C ILE A 191 -12.94 -1.92 1.92
N THR A 192 -13.54 -2.94 1.29
CA THR A 192 -13.56 -3.06 -0.18
C THR A 192 -14.25 -1.87 -0.86
N ARG A 193 -15.31 -1.32 -0.26
CA ARG A 193 -15.97 -0.11 -0.81
C ARG A 193 -15.08 1.14 -0.64
N GLU A 194 -14.37 1.23 0.47
CA GLU A 194 -13.41 2.30 0.72
C GLU A 194 -12.27 2.25 -0.29
N PHE A 195 -11.64 1.09 -0.48
CA PHE A 195 -10.59 0.90 -1.49
C PHE A 195 -11.04 1.31 -2.89
N GLY A 196 -12.25 0.94 -3.30
CA GLY A 196 -12.79 1.37 -4.59
C GLY A 196 -13.00 2.88 -4.70
N SER A 197 -13.30 3.56 -3.58
CA SER A 197 -13.47 5.01 -3.54
C SER A 197 -12.11 5.73 -3.55
N VAL A 198 -11.14 5.22 -2.79
CA VAL A 198 -9.76 5.71 -2.74
C VAL A 198 -9.08 5.54 -4.10
N PHE A 199 -9.28 4.40 -4.76
CA PHE A 199 -8.75 4.16 -6.11
C PHE A 199 -9.21 5.23 -7.10
N LYS A 200 -10.52 5.53 -7.13
CA LYS A 200 -11.08 6.62 -7.96
C LYS A 200 -10.61 8.02 -7.57
N ALA A 201 -10.17 8.21 -6.32
CA ALA A 201 -9.62 9.48 -5.87
C ALA A 201 -8.16 9.66 -6.32
N LEU A 202 -7.44 8.55 -6.57
CA LEU A 202 -6.04 8.55 -7.01
C LEU A 202 -5.89 8.62 -8.54
N PHE A 203 -6.81 7.98 -9.28
CA PHE A 203 -6.74 7.77 -10.75
C PHE A 203 -8.05 8.17 -11.44
#